data_AF-A0A1C6IK02-F1
#
_entry.id   AF-A0A1C6IK02-F1
#
_cell.length_a   1.000
_cell.length_b   1.000
_cell.length_c   1.000
_cell.angle_alpha   90.00
_cell.angle_beta   90.00
_cell.angle_gamma   90.00
#
_symmetry.space_group_name_H-M   'P 1'
#
loop_
_entity.id
_entity.type
_entity.pdbx_description
1 polymer ?
#
loop_
_entity_poly.entity_id
_entity_poly.type
_entity_poly.pdbx_seq_one_letter_code
_entity_poly.pdbx_strand_id
1 'polypeptide(L)' 'MTMQEKYTGFEIHYPADHPQANGKYFGKTPIFEQALKAAQSIGGALYGITPDGTRVFILY' A
#
# COMPACT_ATOMS: atom_id res chain seq x y z
N MET A 1 16.99 -6.34 -7.79
CA MET A 1 16.39 -5.56 -6.70
C MET A 1 14.96 -6.02 -6.51
N THR A 2 14.73 -6.80 -5.48
CA THR A 2 13.40 -7.19 -5.00
C THR A 2 12.70 -5.97 -4.37
N MET A 3 11.36 -5.95 -4.34
CA MET A 3 10.63 -4.80 -3.76
C MET A 3 10.95 -4.59 -2.27
N GLN A 4 11.39 -5.64 -1.56
CA GLN A 4 11.88 -5.56 -0.18
C GLN A 4 13.20 -4.79 -0.05
N GLU A 5 14.05 -4.75 -1.07
CA GLU A 5 15.30 -3.97 -1.04
C GLU A 5 15.06 -2.48 -1.34
N LYS A 6 13.93 -2.15 -1.99
CA LYS A 6 13.61 -0.79 -2.42
C LYS A 6 12.72 -0.04 -1.43
N TYR A 7 11.91 -0.76 -0.66
CA TYR A 7 10.92 -0.17 0.25
C TYR A 7 11.07 -0.73 1.66
N THR A 8 11.05 0.16 2.66
CA THR A 8 11.09 -0.18 4.09
C THR A 8 9.74 -0.60 4.63
N GLY A 9 8.67 -0.27 3.91
CA GLY A 9 7.32 -0.70 4.22
C GLY A 9 6.33 -0.38 3.12
N PHE A 10 5.10 -0.86 3.31
CA PHE A 10 4.01 -0.66 2.37
C PHE A 10 2.77 -0.17 3.11
N GLU A 11 2.13 0.87 2.59
CA GLU A 11 0.88 1.43 3.08
C GLU A 11 -0.25 1.06 2.12
N ILE A 12 -1.39 0.67 2.68
CA ILE A 12 -2.58 0.28 1.96
C ILE A 12 -3.66 1.31 2.25
N HIS A 13 -4.38 1.72 1.22
CA HIS A 13 -5.47 2.68 1.30
C HIS A 13 -6.72 2.09 0.67
N TYR A 14 -7.88 2.41 1.22
CA TYR A 14 -9.15 2.07 0.61
C TYR A 14 -9.32 2.79 -0.75
N PRO A 15 -10.12 2.24 -1.67
CA PRO A 15 -10.40 2.90 -2.95
C PRO A 15 -11.06 4.27 -2.76
N ALA A 16 -10.92 5.12 -3.77
CA ALA A 16 -11.59 6.41 -3.80
C ALA A 16 -13.12 6.27 -3.80
N ASP A 17 -13.65 5.16 -4.29
CA ASP A 17 -15.09 4.91 -4.30
C ASP A 17 -15.60 4.15 -3.07
N HIS A 18 -14.76 3.97 -2.02
CA HIS A 18 -15.18 3.25 -0.83
C HIS A 18 -16.27 4.04 -0.07
N PRO A 19 -17.46 3.45 0.17
CA PRO A 19 -18.67 4.17 0.61
C PRO A 19 -18.54 4.87 1.97
N GLN A 20 -17.61 4.42 2.83
CA GLN A 20 -17.39 4.98 4.18
C GLN A 20 -15.93 5.40 4.46
N ALA A 21 -15.01 5.05 3.57
CA ALA A 21 -13.57 5.14 3.82
C ALA A 21 -12.79 5.55 2.57
N ASN A 22 -13.41 6.35 1.69
CA ASN A 22 -12.82 6.90 0.48
C ASN A 22 -11.36 7.35 0.69
N GLY A 23 -10.41 6.64 0.09
CA GLY A 23 -8.98 6.96 0.14
C GLY A 23 -8.32 6.87 1.53
N LYS A 24 -9.06 6.44 2.55
CA LYS A 24 -8.55 6.38 3.93
C LYS A 24 -7.48 5.30 4.06
N TYR A 25 -6.57 5.53 4.99
CA TYR A 25 -5.56 4.57 5.37
C TYR A 25 -6.21 3.29 5.92
N PHE A 26 -5.87 2.15 5.33
CA PHE A 26 -6.31 0.81 5.75
C PHE A 26 -5.32 0.20 6.74
N GLY A 27 -4.03 0.28 6.45
CA GLY A 27 -2.99 -0.36 7.24
C GLY A 27 -1.62 -0.30 6.59
N LYS A 28 -0.60 -0.79 7.29
CA LYS A 28 0.77 -0.89 6.77
C LYS A 28 1.40 -2.21 7.16
N THR A 29 2.30 -2.71 6.31
CA THR A 29 3.11 -3.90 6.59
C THR A 29 4.47 -3.79 5.88
N PRO A 30 5.56 -4.32 6.46
CA PRO A 30 6.86 -4.40 5.78
C PRO A 30 6.91 -5.47 4.68
N ILE A 31 5.88 -6.32 4.57
CA ILE A 31 5.87 -7.46 3.65
C ILE A 31 5.02 -7.13 2.43
N PHE A 32 5.66 -7.04 1.26
CA PHE A 32 4.98 -6.68 0.01
C PHE A 32 3.78 -7.59 -0.32
N GLU A 33 3.96 -8.92 -0.23
CA GLU A 33 2.89 -9.86 -0.57
C GLU A 33 1.64 -9.72 0.31
N GLN A 34 1.83 -9.41 1.59
CA GLN A 34 0.72 -9.15 2.51
C GLN A 34 0.02 -7.85 2.14
N ALA A 35 0.79 -6.80 1.81
CA ALA A 35 0.25 -5.52 1.41
C ALA A 35 -0.53 -5.60 0.09
N LEU A 36 0.03 -6.32 -0.88
CA LEU A 36 -0.57 -6.60 -2.17
C LEU A 36 -1.89 -7.36 -2.00
N LYS A 37 -1.90 -8.44 -1.21
CA LYS A 37 -3.10 -9.23 -0.95
C LYS A 37 -4.18 -8.41 -0.25
N ALA A 38 -3.81 -7.56 0.71
CA ALA A 38 -4.74 -6.69 1.42
C ALA A 38 -5.33 -5.62 0.49
N ALA A 39 -4.49 -4.94 -0.30
CA ALA A 39 -4.89 -3.95 -1.29
C ALA A 39 -5.88 -4.56 -2.31
N GLN A 40 -5.54 -5.71 -2.89
CA GLN A 40 -6.43 -6.43 -3.82
C GLN A 40 -7.75 -6.88 -3.17
N SER A 41 -7.71 -7.33 -1.90
CA SER A 41 -8.91 -7.77 -1.18
C SER A 41 -9.92 -6.66 -0.95
N ILE A 42 -9.47 -5.41 -0.87
CA ILE A 42 -10.34 -4.24 -0.65
C ILE A 42 -10.51 -3.40 -1.92
N GLY A 43 -9.91 -3.82 -3.05
CA GLY A 43 -9.85 -3.04 -4.29
C GLY A 43 -9.22 -1.67 -4.10
N GLY A 44 -8.20 -1.57 -3.25
CA GLY A 44 -7.61 -0.32 -2.80
C GLY A 44 -6.15 -0.13 -3.20
N ALA A 45 -5.66 1.09 -3.03
CA ALA A 45 -4.33 1.48 -3.47
C ALA A 45 -3.21 0.98 -2.55
N LEU A 46 -2.08 0.64 -3.15
CA LEU A 46 -0.84 0.23 -2.49
C LEU A 46 0.28 1.24 -2.76
N TYR A 47 0.92 1.68 -1.68
CA TYR A 47 2.08 2.57 -1.70
C TYR A 47 3.28 1.91 -1.05
N GLY A 48 4.46 2.01 -1.66
CA GLY A 48 5.74 1.66 -1.06
C GLY A 48 6.35 2.88 -0.36
N ILE A 49 6.97 2.65 0.78
CA ILE A 49 7.71 3.65 1.56
C ILE A 49 9.19 3.42 1.33
N THR A 50 9.88 4.39 0.74
CA THR A 50 11.32 4.32 0.53
C THR A 50 12.09 4.57 1.84
N PRO A 51 13.40 4.25 1.93
CA PRO A 51 14.20 4.50 3.13
C PRO A 51 14.24 5.96 3.59
N ASP A 52 14.12 6.90 2.65
CA ASP A 52 14.02 8.35 2.90
C ASP A 52 12.62 8.80 3.32
N GLY A 53 11.65 7.88 3.40
CA GLY A 53 10.27 8.16 3.83
C GLY A 53 9.32 8.60 2.71
N THR A 54 9.77 8.60 1.45
CA THR A 54 8.94 8.96 0.31
C THR A 54 7.92 7.86 0.02
N ARG A 55 6.67 8.27 -0.23
CA ARG A 55 5.58 7.39 -0.66
C ARG A 55 5.59 7.26 -2.18
N VAL A 56 5.69 6.04 -2.67
CA VAL A 56 5.66 5.71 -4.09
C VAL A 56 4.44 4.87 -4.38
N PHE A 57 3.56 5.33 -5.27
CA PHE A 57 2.41 4.55 -5.71
C PHE A 57 2.86 3.31 -6.50
N ILE A 58 2.31 2.13 -6.15
CA ILE A 58 2.65 0.85 -6.78
C ILE A 58 1.48 0.29 -7.58
N LEU A 59 0.27 0.26 -6.99
CA LEU A 59 -0.89 -0.45 -7.52
C LEU A 59 -2.21 0.19 -7.06
N TYR A 60 -3.25 0.06 -7.90
CA TYR A 60 -4.65 0.30 -7.56
C TYR A 60 -5.42 -1.01 -7.30
#